data_AF-A0A246NAM0-F1
#
_entry.id   AF-A0A246NAM0-F1
#
_cell.length_a   1.000
_cell.length_b   1.000
_cell.length_c   1.000
_cell.angle_alpha   90.00
_cell.angle_beta   90.00
_cell.angle_gamma   90.00
#
_symmetry.space_group_name_H-M   'P 1'
#
loop_
_entity.id
_entity.type
_entity.pdbx_description
1 polymer ?
#
loop_
_entity_poly.entity_id
_entity_poly.type
_entity_poly.pdbx_seq_one_letter_code
_entity_poly.pdbx_strand_id
1 'polypeptide(L)'
;MNIPLTTALALSAALLCATTQAAEQPTISGSDMTYMKQQQRELELFKSQLQGTNITLPDAQQGRVAQMQNEIAAGQAEQNSATRQTPRAVYFVSLGIPEEGLLPMLSDARRFGIPATLRGLLNNDFRQTAEKMFELSKKDRQAGVQIDPTLFQQYG
;
A
#
# COMPACT_ATOMS: atom_id res chain seq x y z
N MET A 1 -25.99 7.41 74.20
CA MET A 1 -24.77 8.02 74.74
C MET A 1 -24.16 8.89 73.64
N ASN A 2 -24.21 10.20 73.86
CA ASN A 2 -23.44 11.30 73.25
C ASN A 2 -23.84 11.84 71.86
N ILE A 3 -24.17 13.14 71.83
CA ILE A 3 -24.51 14.02 70.69
C ILE A 3 -23.29 14.95 70.37
N PRO A 4 -23.36 15.94 69.45
CA PRO A 4 -22.73 16.02 68.13
C PRO A 4 -21.55 17.03 68.05
N LEU A 5 -20.78 17.06 66.96
CA LEU A 5 -19.90 18.21 66.71
C LEU A 5 -19.62 18.42 65.21
N THR A 6 -19.81 19.67 64.76
CA THR A 6 -19.30 20.29 63.51
C THR A 6 -19.97 19.82 62.20
N THR A 7 -20.89 20.51 61.51
CA THR A 7 -20.97 21.93 61.06
C THR A 7 -19.66 22.51 60.54
N ALA A 8 -19.52 22.48 59.22
CA ALA A 8 -18.74 23.34 58.30
C ALA A 8 -18.22 22.42 57.19
N LEU A 9 -18.76 22.39 55.98
CA LEU A 9 -18.46 23.43 55.00
C LEU A 9 -19.41 23.23 53.79
N ALA A 10 -20.69 23.57 53.96
CA ALA A 10 -21.56 23.84 52.83
C ALA A 10 -21.30 25.28 52.40
N LEU A 11 -20.36 25.51 51.47
CA LEU A 11 -20.31 26.65 50.56
C LEU A 11 -19.08 26.53 49.63
N SER A 12 -19.34 26.74 48.34
CA SER A 12 -18.43 27.13 47.26
C SER A 12 -17.33 26.16 46.80
N ALA A 13 -17.62 25.43 45.72
CA ALA A 13 -16.92 25.65 44.45
C ALA A 13 -17.69 24.94 43.33
N ALA A 14 -18.47 25.71 42.59
CA ALA A 14 -18.79 25.36 41.22
C ALA A 14 -17.47 25.19 40.48
N LEU A 15 -17.17 24.00 39.94
CA LEU A 15 -16.32 23.86 38.77
C LEU A 15 -16.44 22.42 38.24
N LEU A 16 -16.86 22.34 36.97
CA LEU A 16 -16.69 21.22 36.04
C LEU A 16 -17.76 20.12 36.09
N CYS A 17 -18.98 20.51 35.73
CA CYS A 17 -19.85 19.64 34.94
C CYS A 17 -19.17 19.26 33.61
N ALA A 18 -19.36 17.99 33.22
CA ALA A 18 -19.39 17.49 31.85
C ALA A 18 -18.12 17.60 30.99
N THR A 19 -17.32 16.53 30.98
CA THR A 19 -16.54 16.13 29.80
C THR A 19 -16.72 14.64 29.52
N THR A 20 -17.94 14.24 29.20
CA THR A 20 -18.15 13.09 28.31
C THR A 20 -18.04 13.63 26.89
N GLN A 21 -16.87 13.47 26.28
CA GLN A 21 -16.66 13.72 24.85
C GLN A 21 -17.55 12.75 24.07
N ALA A 22 -18.72 13.25 23.65
CA ALA A 22 -19.49 12.65 22.60
C ALA A 22 -18.75 12.91 21.28
N ALA A 23 -18.60 11.87 20.47
CA ALA A 23 -18.06 11.97 19.13
C ALA A 23 -18.79 13.09 18.35
N GLU A 24 -18.07 14.12 17.93
CA GLU A 24 -18.52 15.09 16.93
C GLU A 24 -18.83 14.31 15.64
N GLN A 25 -20.10 13.97 15.46
CA GLN A 25 -20.62 13.58 14.16
C GLN A 25 -20.52 14.82 13.26
N PRO A 26 -20.04 14.71 12.01
CA PRO A 26 -19.87 15.87 11.15
C PRO A 26 -21.27 16.40 10.83
N THR A 27 -21.66 17.49 11.49
CA THR A 27 -22.94 18.14 11.22
C THR A 27 -22.78 18.86 9.90
N ILE A 28 -23.14 18.20 8.80
CA ILE A 28 -23.20 18.83 7.48
C ILE A 28 -24.26 19.93 7.60
N SER A 29 -23.81 21.18 7.71
CA SER A 29 -24.69 22.34 7.82
C SER A 29 -25.52 22.46 6.54
N GLY A 30 -26.79 22.85 6.62
CA GLY A 30 -27.66 23.01 5.45
C GLY A 30 -27.08 23.95 4.38
N SER A 31 -26.26 24.92 4.80
CA SER A 31 -25.46 25.79 3.95
C SER A 31 -24.42 25.04 3.11
N ASP A 32 -23.77 24.03 3.66
CA ASP A 32 -22.75 23.23 2.96
C ASP A 32 -23.41 22.38 1.88
N MET A 33 -24.60 21.83 2.14
CA MET A 33 -25.35 21.11 1.10
C MET A 33 -25.74 22.03 -0.06
N THR A 34 -26.13 23.28 0.20
CA THR A 34 -26.44 24.22 -0.87
C THR A 34 -25.20 24.64 -1.65
N TYR A 35 -24.07 24.86 -0.97
CA TYR A 35 -22.79 25.15 -1.60
C TYR A 35 -22.34 24.02 -2.53
N MET A 36 -22.40 22.77 -2.06
CA MET A 36 -22.04 21.60 -2.85
C MET A 36 -22.94 21.41 -4.08
N LYS A 37 -24.25 21.64 -3.93
CA LYS A 37 -25.20 21.59 -5.07
C LYS A 37 -24.92 22.68 -6.10
N GLN A 38 -24.54 23.87 -5.65
CA GLN A 38 -24.18 24.97 -6.54
C GLN A 38 -22.92 24.64 -7.35
N GLN A 39 -21.88 24.17 -6.66
CA GLN A 39 -20.61 23.82 -7.28
C GLN A 39 -20.75 22.69 -8.32
N GLN A 40 -21.59 21.68 -8.02
CA GLN A 40 -21.90 20.60 -8.98
C GLN A 40 -22.59 21.12 -10.23
N ARG A 41 -23.57 22.04 -10.08
CA ARG A 41 -24.29 22.62 -11.23
C ARG A 41 -23.37 23.44 -12.13
N GLU A 42 -22.46 24.22 -11.53
CA GLU A 42 -21.46 24.99 -12.28
C GLU A 42 -20.52 24.06 -13.05
N LEU A 43 -20.10 22.94 -12.45
CA LEU A 43 -19.29 21.94 -13.13
C LEU A 43 -20.04 21.27 -14.28
N GLU A 44 -21.31 20.93 -14.11
CA GLU A 44 -22.14 20.35 -15.17
C GLU A 44 -22.33 21.31 -16.35
N LEU A 45 -22.57 22.60 -16.07
CA LEU A 45 -22.66 23.63 -17.10
C LEU A 45 -21.33 23.81 -17.84
N PHE A 46 -20.21 23.85 -17.11
CA PHE A 46 -18.87 23.93 -17.70
C PHE A 46 -18.56 22.70 -18.57
N LYS A 47 -18.87 21.48 -18.09
CA LYS A 47 -18.70 20.26 -18.86
C LYS A 47 -19.58 20.25 -20.12
N SER A 48 -20.81 20.74 -20.02
CA SER A 48 -21.72 20.87 -21.18
C SER A 48 -21.20 21.86 -22.22
N GLN A 49 -20.52 22.93 -21.79
CA GLN A 49 -19.83 23.86 -22.70
C GLN A 49 -18.61 23.23 -23.38
N LEU A 50 -17.91 22.31 -22.69
CA LEU A 50 -16.79 21.57 -23.25
C LEU A 50 -17.23 20.41 -24.16
N GLN A 51 -18.42 19.84 -23.93
CA GLN A 51 -19.04 18.79 -24.76
C GLN A 51 -19.47 19.37 -26.12
N GLY A 52 -18.51 19.53 -27.02
CA GLY A 52 -18.71 20.10 -28.35
C GLY A 52 -17.51 20.92 -28.83
N THR A 53 -16.64 21.32 -27.90
CA THR A 53 -15.38 21.99 -28.21
C THR A 53 -14.29 20.93 -28.39
N ASN A 54 -13.92 20.61 -29.63
CA ASN A 54 -12.69 19.88 -29.91
C ASN A 54 -11.52 20.81 -29.59
N ILE A 55 -10.99 20.72 -28.37
CA ILE A 55 -9.74 21.38 -28.00
C ILE A 55 -8.62 20.57 -28.63
N THR A 56 -8.25 20.91 -29.87
CA THR A 56 -7.06 20.37 -30.51
C THR A 56 -5.84 20.84 -29.73
N LEU A 57 -5.20 19.90 -29.02
CA LEU A 57 -3.99 20.20 -28.28
C LEU A 57 -2.86 20.59 -29.25
N PRO A 58 -2.18 21.74 -29.04
CA PRO A 58 -1.02 22.13 -29.83
C PRO A 58 0.05 21.02 -29.81
N ASP A 59 0.73 20.77 -30.93
CA ASP A 59 1.66 19.65 -31.10
C ASP A 59 2.74 19.57 -29.99
N ALA A 60 3.17 20.72 -29.47
CA ALA A 60 4.12 20.81 -28.35
C ALA A 60 3.62 20.17 -27.04
N GLN A 61 2.30 20.09 -26.84
CA GLN A 61 1.70 19.47 -25.66
C GLN A 61 1.47 17.97 -25.84
N GLN A 62 1.31 17.49 -27.08
CA GLN A 62 1.12 16.06 -27.38
C GLN A 62 2.35 15.24 -26.92
N GLY A 63 3.56 15.76 -27.13
CA GLY A 63 4.80 15.13 -26.66
C GLY A 63 4.88 14.99 -25.13
N ARG A 64 4.42 16.00 -24.37
CA ARG A 64 4.36 15.92 -22.91
C ARG A 64 3.32 14.92 -22.42
N VAL A 65 2.15 14.85 -23.07
CA VAL A 65 1.11 13.87 -22.74
C VAL A 65 1.59 12.45 -23.03
N ALA A 66 2.36 12.22 -24.10
CA ALA A 66 2.99 10.93 -24.35
C ALA A 66 4.01 10.54 -23.27
N GLN A 67 4.83 11.49 -22.80
CA GLN A 67 5.78 11.27 -21.70
C GLN A 67 5.08 10.92 -20.39
N MET A 68 4.08 11.70 -19.98
CA MET A 68 3.31 11.42 -18.75
C MET A 68 2.59 10.07 -18.81
N GLN A 69 2.02 9.70 -19.96
CA GLN A 69 1.43 8.36 -20.12
C GLN A 69 2.47 7.26 -19.91
N ASN A 70 3.69 7.45 -20.40
CA ASN A 70 4.76 6.47 -20.24
C ASN A 70 5.27 6.40 -18.78
N GLU A 71 5.34 7.54 -18.09
CA GLU A 71 5.68 7.63 -16.66
C GLU A 71 4.60 6.99 -15.78
N ILE A 72 3.32 7.19 -16.11
CA ILE A 72 2.20 6.53 -15.43
C ILE A 72 2.25 5.02 -15.67
N ALA A 73 2.51 4.56 -16.89
CA ALA A 73 2.66 3.13 -17.19
C ALA A 73 3.84 2.50 -16.45
N ALA A 74 4.97 3.20 -16.36
CA ALA A 74 6.13 2.76 -15.57
C ALA A 74 5.81 2.71 -14.06
N GLY A 75 5.19 3.77 -13.52
CA GLY A 75 4.79 3.84 -12.12
C GLY A 75 3.71 2.81 -11.74
N GLN A 76 2.83 2.43 -12.68
CA GLN A 76 1.86 1.34 -12.49
C GLN A 76 2.51 -0.04 -12.44
N ALA A 77 3.62 -0.27 -13.15
CA ALA A 77 4.39 -1.51 -13.03
C ALA A 77 5.05 -1.63 -11.65
N GLU A 78 5.52 -0.52 -11.09
CA GLU A 78 6.02 -0.45 -9.71
C GLU A 78 4.90 -0.52 -8.65
N GLN A 79 3.75 0.11 -8.89
CA GLN A 79 2.60 0.02 -7.98
C GLN A 79 1.94 -1.36 -7.95
N ASN A 80 1.98 -2.11 -9.05
CA ASN A 80 1.62 -3.54 -9.04
C ASN A 80 2.57 -4.38 -8.17
N SER A 81 3.77 -3.88 -7.88
CA SER A 81 4.67 -4.49 -6.88
C SER A 81 4.35 -4.02 -5.45
N ALA A 82 3.81 -2.81 -5.28
CA ALA A 82 3.43 -2.24 -3.98
C ALA A 82 2.08 -2.73 -3.42
N THR A 83 1.23 -3.38 -4.23
CA THR A 83 0.02 -4.12 -3.79
C THR A 83 0.35 -5.53 -3.28
N ARG A 84 1.63 -5.86 -3.03
CA ARG A 84 1.95 -7.06 -2.25
C ARG A 84 1.67 -6.74 -0.78
N GLN A 85 0.63 -7.36 -0.20
CA GLN A 85 0.45 -7.41 1.25
C GLN A 85 1.81 -7.69 1.89
N THR A 86 2.21 -6.87 2.87
CA THR A 86 3.51 -7.03 3.53
C THR A 86 3.63 -8.47 4.03
N PRO A 87 4.59 -9.25 3.51
CA PRO A 87 4.68 -10.65 3.85
C PRO A 87 5.00 -10.78 5.33
N ARG A 88 4.28 -11.64 6.06
CA ARG A 88 4.51 -11.86 7.50
C ARG A 88 5.92 -12.39 7.80
N ALA A 89 6.54 -13.03 6.82
CA ALA A 89 7.93 -13.49 6.85
C ALA A 89 8.45 -13.58 5.41
N VAL A 90 9.76 -13.43 5.23
CA VAL A 90 10.45 -13.58 3.95
C VAL A 90 11.56 -14.60 4.12
N TYR A 91 11.71 -15.52 3.17
CA TYR A 91 12.75 -16.55 3.20
C TYR A 91 13.76 -16.29 2.08
N PHE A 92 14.95 -15.81 2.42
CA PHE A 92 15.97 -15.48 1.44
C PHE A 92 16.80 -16.69 1.04
N VAL A 93 16.98 -16.87 -0.26
CA VAL A 93 17.80 -17.93 -0.86
C VAL A 93 18.76 -17.35 -1.89
N SER A 94 19.79 -18.13 -2.25
CA SER A 94 20.76 -17.76 -3.28
C SER A 94 21.11 -18.97 -4.13
N LEU A 95 21.17 -18.76 -5.44
CA LEU A 95 21.61 -19.77 -6.41
C LEU A 95 23.12 -20.04 -6.38
N GLY A 96 23.89 -19.29 -5.57
CA GLY A 96 25.28 -19.61 -5.29
C GLY A 96 25.44 -20.78 -4.32
N ILE A 97 24.37 -21.17 -3.60
CA ILE A 97 24.36 -22.33 -2.71
C ILE A 97 24.17 -23.59 -3.57
N PRO A 98 24.91 -24.68 -3.27
CA PRO A 98 24.75 -25.94 -3.97
C PRO A 98 23.34 -26.54 -3.74
N GLU A 99 22.85 -27.33 -4.70
CA GLU A 99 21.47 -27.79 -4.75
C GLU A 99 21.09 -28.68 -3.56
N GLU A 100 22.08 -29.39 -3.01
CA GLU A 100 21.95 -30.24 -1.82
C GLU A 100 21.52 -29.43 -0.58
N GLY A 101 21.95 -28.18 -0.48
CA GLY A 101 21.54 -27.26 0.59
C GLY A 101 20.29 -26.46 0.20
N LEU A 102 20.11 -26.14 -1.07
CA LEU A 102 19.01 -25.30 -1.52
C LEU A 102 17.65 -26.03 -1.49
N LEU A 103 17.61 -27.30 -1.86
CA LEU A 103 16.37 -28.10 -1.85
C LEU A 103 15.69 -28.19 -0.47
N PRO A 104 16.38 -28.55 0.63
CA PRO A 104 15.76 -28.56 1.94
C PRO A 104 15.31 -27.16 2.37
N MET A 105 16.06 -26.11 2.05
CA MET A 105 15.66 -24.72 2.32
C MET A 105 14.35 -24.34 1.62
N LEU A 106 14.20 -24.69 0.33
CA LEU A 106 12.96 -24.45 -0.43
C LEU A 106 11.79 -25.28 0.10
N SER A 107 12.05 -26.52 0.50
CA SER A 107 11.05 -27.39 1.12
C SER A 107 10.56 -26.82 2.46
N ASP A 108 11.48 -26.33 3.30
CA ASP A 108 11.16 -25.74 4.59
C ASP A 108 10.36 -24.44 4.42
N ALA A 109 10.79 -23.54 3.53
CA ALA A 109 10.08 -22.32 3.21
C ALA A 109 8.62 -22.62 2.80
N ARG A 110 8.44 -23.60 1.92
CA ARG A 110 7.12 -24.07 1.48
C ARG A 110 6.29 -24.66 2.62
N ARG A 111 6.91 -25.44 3.51
CA ARG A 111 6.24 -26.03 4.69
C ARG A 111 5.66 -24.96 5.62
N PHE A 112 6.32 -23.82 5.75
CA PHE A 112 5.84 -22.69 6.54
C PHE A 112 4.96 -21.71 5.75
N GLY A 113 4.72 -21.97 4.46
CA GLY A 113 3.94 -21.07 3.59
C GLY A 113 4.63 -19.74 3.33
N ILE A 114 5.97 -19.69 3.43
CA ILE A 114 6.78 -18.50 3.24
C ILE A 114 7.34 -18.53 1.80
N PRO A 115 7.17 -17.46 1.00
CA PRO A 115 7.77 -17.41 -0.31
C PRO A 115 9.30 -17.37 -0.21
N ALA A 116 9.96 -18.24 -0.97
CA ALA A 116 11.41 -18.22 -1.14
C ALA A 116 11.79 -17.13 -2.15
N THR A 117 12.70 -16.23 -1.78
CA THR A 117 13.04 -15.02 -2.55
C THR A 117 14.52 -14.97 -2.88
N LEU A 118 14.83 -14.69 -4.15
CA LEU A 118 16.15 -14.35 -4.67
C LEU A 118 16.33 -12.84 -4.74
N ARG A 119 17.57 -12.40 -4.48
CA ARG A 119 18.00 -10.99 -4.63
C ARG A 119 17.85 -10.49 -6.07
N GLY A 120 18.09 -11.38 -7.02
CA GLY A 120 18.19 -11.04 -8.43
C GLY A 120 18.51 -12.25 -9.26
N LEU A 121 18.92 -11.99 -10.49
CA LEU A 121 19.32 -13.02 -11.43
C LEU A 121 20.72 -13.54 -11.10
N LEU A 122 20.93 -14.83 -11.33
CA LEU A 122 22.26 -15.41 -11.31
C LEU A 122 23.09 -14.76 -12.42
N ASN A 123 24.22 -14.15 -12.04
CA ASN A 123 25.13 -13.47 -12.97
C ASN A 123 24.46 -12.39 -13.86
N ASN A 124 23.36 -11.77 -13.41
CA ASN A 124 22.55 -10.83 -14.20
C ASN A 124 21.95 -11.44 -15.49
N ASP A 125 21.79 -12.77 -15.54
CA ASP A 125 21.37 -13.50 -16.72
C ASP A 125 20.11 -14.33 -16.44
N PHE A 126 19.05 -14.04 -17.20
CA PHE A 126 17.78 -14.76 -17.09
C PHE A 126 17.86 -16.22 -17.54
N ARG A 127 18.64 -16.51 -18.58
CA ARG A 127 18.80 -17.86 -19.13
C ARG A 127 19.52 -18.74 -18.12
N GLN A 128 20.63 -18.28 -17.56
CA GLN A 128 21.36 -19.03 -16.53
C GLN A 128 20.50 -19.26 -15.29
N THR A 129 19.73 -18.25 -14.88
CA THR A 129 18.79 -18.38 -13.76
C THR A 129 17.71 -19.43 -14.05
N ALA A 130 17.11 -19.38 -15.24
CA ALA A 130 16.07 -20.32 -15.65
C ALA A 130 16.60 -21.75 -15.79
N GLU A 131 17.80 -21.94 -16.35
CA GLU A 131 18.46 -23.25 -16.45
C GLU A 131 18.69 -23.85 -15.06
N LYS A 132 19.23 -23.07 -14.12
CA LYS A 132 19.42 -23.52 -12.73
C LYS A 132 18.09 -23.86 -12.04
N MET A 133 17.07 -23.04 -12.23
CA MET A 133 15.72 -23.34 -11.71
C MET A 133 15.12 -24.58 -12.36
N PHE A 134 15.36 -24.80 -13.66
CA PHE A 134 14.90 -25.97 -14.36
C PHE A 134 15.55 -27.24 -13.82
N GLU A 135 16.87 -27.25 -13.60
CA GLU A 135 17.56 -28.37 -12.95
C GLU A 135 17.01 -28.65 -11.54
N LEU A 136 16.75 -27.61 -10.74
CA LEU A 136 16.11 -27.76 -9.43
C LEU A 136 14.71 -28.37 -9.54
N SER A 137 13.92 -27.92 -10.52
CA SER A 137 12.55 -28.40 -10.74
C SER A 137 12.45 -29.87 -11.14
N LYS A 138 13.52 -30.43 -11.74
CA LYS A 138 13.59 -31.87 -12.04
C LYS A 138 13.66 -32.70 -10.75
N LYS A 139 14.33 -32.19 -9.72
CA LYS A 139 14.47 -32.84 -8.42
C LYS A 139 13.24 -32.63 -7.54
N ASP A 140 12.71 -31.41 -7.52
CA ASP A 140 11.47 -31.06 -6.85
C ASP A 140 10.61 -30.17 -7.76
N ARG A 141 9.48 -30.70 -8.27
CA ARG A 141 8.58 -29.96 -9.17
C ARG A 141 7.97 -28.71 -8.53
N GLN A 142 7.98 -28.63 -7.19
CA GLN A 142 7.48 -27.50 -6.44
C GLN A 142 8.59 -26.53 -6.04
N ALA A 143 9.84 -26.74 -6.49
CA ALA A 143 10.93 -25.79 -6.33
C ALA A 143 10.66 -24.58 -7.21
N GLY A 144 10.27 -23.48 -6.57
CA GLY A 144 10.03 -22.18 -7.20
C GLY A 144 10.50 -21.08 -6.26
N VAL A 145 10.85 -19.94 -6.85
CA VAL A 145 11.30 -18.76 -6.12
C VAL A 145 10.74 -17.48 -6.74
N GLN A 146 10.63 -16.46 -5.92
CA GLN A 146 10.37 -15.08 -6.35
C GLN A 146 11.70 -14.37 -6.57
N ILE A 147 11.75 -13.45 -7.54
CA ILE A 147 12.88 -12.52 -7.69
C ILE A 147 12.37 -11.15 -7.26
N ASP A 148 12.90 -10.63 -6.15
CA ASP A 148 12.50 -9.33 -5.62
C ASP A 148 13.71 -8.60 -4.99
N PRO A 149 14.40 -7.72 -5.75
CA PRO A 149 15.54 -6.97 -5.23
C PRO A 149 15.14 -5.97 -4.14
N THR A 150 13.88 -5.52 -4.11
CA THR A 150 13.42 -4.50 -3.16
C THR A 150 13.30 -5.09 -1.75
N LEU A 151 12.78 -6.32 -1.63
CA LEU A 151 12.74 -7.02 -0.34
C LEU A 151 14.13 -7.26 0.24
N PHE A 152 15.12 -7.56 -0.62
CA PHE A 152 16.52 -7.71 -0.19
C PHE A 152 17.13 -6.39 0.27
N GLN A 153 16.82 -5.26 -0.40
CA GLN A 153 17.28 -3.95 0.05
C GLN A 153 16.68 -3.56 1.40
N GLN A 154 15.45 -4.00 1.67
CA GLN A 154 14.73 -3.65 2.90
C GLN A 154 15.10 -4.52 4.11
N TYR A 155 15.37 -5.82 3.91
CA TYR A 155 15.52 -6.79 5.01
C TYR A 155 16.76 -7.71 4.92
N GLY A 156 17.53 -7.65 3.84
CA GLY A 156 18.62 -8.61 3.54
C GLY A 156 20.03 -8.12 3.86
#